data_AF-A0A7J3AY55-F1
#
_entry.id   AF-A0A7J3AY55-F1
#
_cell.length_a   1.000
_cell.length_b   1.000
_cell.length_c   1.000
_cell.angle_alpha   90.00
_cell.angle_beta   90.00
_cell.angle_gamma   90.00
#
_symmetry.space_group_name_H-M   'P 1'
#
loop_
_entity.id
_entity.type
_entity.pdbx_description
1 polymer ?
#
loop_
_entity_poly.entity_id
_entity_poly.type
_entity_poly.pdbx_seq_one_letter_code
_entity_poly.pdbx_strand_id
1 'polypeptide(L)'
;MAGPPNGGELVEENLRDAMAEAVRGSIFLMSGNILSTAILSLNSILLARFLGPDKYGLYSLSLSLVSLLVLLSNMGIPSFLVRNMALLRGDERAKEVASFAIRVSLLLSILLSLVGMAIAEPYSSHVLRRPDLSDYVRLAVLTIPFITACNLSSSILLGIGMAERSSTIPLFQSIFKLLISVTLVLFGLGVFGAIFGHLSGYIIAAIASFLLIRDFLSRRA
;
A
#
# COMPACT_ATOMS: atom_id res chain seq x y z
N MET A 1 26.52 46.67 2.30
CA MET A 1 26.07 45.89 1.13
C MET A 1 26.80 44.56 1.20
N ALA A 2 26.12 43.48 1.60
CA ALA A 2 26.70 42.15 1.51
C ALA A 2 26.92 41.84 0.03
N GLY A 3 28.15 41.47 -0.35
CA GLY A 3 28.48 41.05 -1.71
C GLY A 3 27.68 39.81 -2.10
N PRO A 4 27.58 39.48 -3.40
CA PRO A 4 26.88 38.28 -3.84
C PRO A 4 27.48 37.05 -3.11
N PRO A 5 26.63 36.10 -2.68
CA PRO A 5 27.07 34.96 -1.89
C PRO A 5 28.16 34.17 -2.64
N ASN A 6 29.21 33.79 -1.92
CA ASN A 6 30.29 32.97 -2.49
C ASN A 6 29.73 31.57 -2.83
N GLY A 7 30.30 30.88 -3.82
CA GLY A 7 29.85 29.54 -4.24
C GLY A 7 29.76 28.52 -3.09
N GLY A 8 30.55 28.69 -2.02
CA GLY A 8 30.43 27.89 -0.80
C GLY A 8 29.16 28.15 0.01
N GLU A 9 28.72 29.40 0.13
CA GLU A 9 27.47 29.78 0.83
C GLU A 9 26.25 29.27 0.07
N LEU A 10 26.26 29.32 -1.27
CA LEU A 10 25.20 28.77 -2.12
C LEU A 10 25.08 27.25 -1.98
N VAL A 11 26.19 26.52 -1.84
CA VAL A 11 26.18 25.06 -1.63
C VAL A 11 25.63 24.73 -0.24
N GLU A 12 26.02 25.50 0.79
CA GLU A 12 25.55 25.28 2.15
C GLU A 12 24.06 25.61 2.31
N GLU A 13 23.56 26.67 1.66
CA GLU A 13 22.14 27.03 1.60
C GLU A 13 21.31 25.95 0.90
N ASN A 14 21.72 25.52 -0.30
CA ASN A 14 21.04 24.43 -1.02
C ASN A 14 21.02 23.11 -0.24
N LEU A 15 22.11 22.80 0.48
CA LEU A 15 22.18 21.60 1.33
C LEU A 15 21.21 21.71 2.51
N ARG A 16 21.15 22.87 3.17
CA ARG A 16 20.22 23.11 4.29
C ARG A 16 18.76 22.99 3.85
N ASP A 17 18.41 23.56 2.69
CA ASP A 17 17.05 23.49 2.14
C ASP A 17 16.66 22.05 1.78
N ALA A 18 17.56 21.32 1.12
CA ALA A 18 17.35 19.90 0.80
C ALA A 18 17.18 19.05 2.07
N MET A 19 17.97 19.32 3.12
CA MET A 19 17.81 18.65 4.42
C MET A 19 16.48 18.98 5.08
N ALA A 20 16.05 20.25 5.05
CA ALA A 20 14.77 20.67 5.62
C ALA A 20 13.57 20.01 4.90
N GLU A 21 13.60 19.94 3.58
CA GLU A 21 12.57 19.24 2.78
C GLU A 21 12.54 17.74 3.11
N ALA A 22 13.71 17.09 3.21
CA ALA A 22 13.83 15.68 3.57
C ALA A 22 13.31 15.38 4.99
N VAL A 23 13.64 16.24 5.97
CA VAL A 23 13.15 16.11 7.36
C VAL A 23 11.63 16.27 7.40
N ARG A 24 11.09 17.31 6.75
CA ARG A 24 9.64 17.55 6.68
C ARG A 24 8.92 16.36 6.05
N GLY A 25 9.42 15.86 4.92
CA GLY A 25 8.88 14.68 4.26
C GLY A 25 8.90 13.44 5.15
N SER A 26 10.01 13.22 5.87
CA SER A 26 10.16 12.11 6.82
C SER A 26 9.17 12.19 7.98
N ILE A 27 8.94 13.39 8.54
CA ILE A 27 7.94 13.61 9.60
C ILE A 27 6.55 13.22 9.11
N PHE A 28 6.14 13.67 7.92
CA PHE A 28 4.82 13.32 7.38
C PHE A 28 4.66 11.82 7.15
N LEU A 29 5.68 11.15 6.60
CA LEU A 29 5.65 9.69 6.43
C LEU A 29 5.56 8.96 7.76
N MET A 30 6.36 9.36 8.75
CA MET A 30 6.34 8.78 10.08
C MET A 30 4.98 8.98 10.75
N SER A 31 4.47 10.21 10.78
CA SER A 31 3.17 10.51 11.39
C SER A 31 2.02 9.76 10.70
N GLY A 32 1.99 9.72 9.37
CA GLY A 32 0.98 8.97 8.62
C GLY A 32 1.04 7.47 8.89
N ASN A 33 2.25 6.89 8.91
CA ASN A 33 2.43 5.46 9.20
C ASN A 33 2.10 5.10 10.65
N ILE A 34 2.49 5.93 11.62
CA ILE A 34 2.15 5.72 13.04
C ILE A 34 0.64 5.77 13.22
N LEU A 35 -0.04 6.77 12.63
CA LEU A 35 -1.49 6.90 12.74
C LEU A 35 -2.21 5.74 12.06
N SER A 36 -1.80 5.38 10.84
CA SER A 36 -2.35 4.21 10.13
C SER A 36 -2.15 2.92 10.93
N THR A 37 -0.96 2.73 11.51
CA THR A 37 -0.64 1.57 12.35
C THR A 37 -1.50 1.55 13.61
N ALA A 38 -1.71 2.68 14.27
CA ALA A 38 -2.58 2.79 15.44
C ALA A 38 -4.04 2.39 15.09
N ILE A 39 -4.55 2.84 13.95
CA ILE A 39 -5.88 2.48 13.44
C ILE A 39 -5.95 0.99 13.10
N LEU A 40 -4.94 0.43 12.45
CA LEU A 40 -4.87 -0.99 12.13
C LEU A 40 -4.78 -1.88 13.38
N SER A 41 -4.05 -1.43 14.40
CA SER A 41 -3.99 -2.09 15.71
C SER A 41 -5.32 -2.02 16.45
N LEU A 42 -6.00 -0.87 16.42
CA LEU A 42 -7.35 -0.77 16.96
C LEU A 42 -8.29 -1.74 16.23
N ASN A 43 -8.21 -1.79 14.90
CA ASN A 43 -8.98 -2.72 14.10
C ASN A 43 -8.69 -4.18 14.48
N SER A 44 -7.44 -4.59 14.63
CA SER A 44 -7.10 -5.97 15.01
C SER A 44 -7.63 -6.34 16.40
N ILE A 45 -7.55 -5.42 17.38
CA ILE A 45 -8.10 -5.60 18.72
C ILE A 45 -9.63 -5.76 18.67
N LEU A 46 -10.32 -4.91 17.92
CA LEU A 46 -11.78 -4.98 17.77
C LEU A 46 -12.21 -6.28 17.09
N LEU A 47 -11.55 -6.66 15.99
CA LEU A 47 -11.83 -7.91 15.30
C LEU A 47 -11.57 -9.13 16.20
N ALA A 48 -10.46 -9.15 16.94
CA ALA A 48 -10.18 -10.24 17.88
C ALA A 48 -11.25 -10.35 18.97
N ARG A 49 -11.74 -9.20 19.49
CA ARG A 49 -12.78 -9.16 20.51
C ARG A 49 -14.15 -9.60 19.98
N PHE A 50 -14.55 -9.14 18.80
CA PHE A 50 -15.88 -9.44 18.25
C PHE A 50 -15.97 -10.81 17.59
N LEU A 51 -14.90 -11.30 16.96
CA LEU A 51 -14.87 -12.61 16.33
C LEU A 51 -14.53 -13.73 17.34
N GLY A 52 -13.82 -13.41 18.41
CA GLY A 52 -13.19 -14.39 19.28
C GLY A 52 -11.92 -14.99 18.67
N PRO A 53 -11.13 -15.72 19.47
CA PRO A 53 -9.80 -16.21 19.07
C PRO A 53 -9.84 -17.16 17.87
N ASP A 54 -10.85 -18.04 17.79
CA ASP A 54 -10.92 -19.04 16.71
C ASP A 54 -11.16 -18.39 15.34
N LYS A 55 -12.20 -17.56 15.22
CA LYS A 55 -12.54 -16.86 13.97
C LYS A 55 -11.51 -15.80 13.60
N TYR A 56 -10.91 -15.12 14.58
CA TYR A 56 -9.79 -14.21 14.32
C TYR A 56 -8.56 -14.97 13.78
N GLY A 57 -8.29 -16.17 14.29
CA GLY A 57 -7.27 -17.07 13.76
C GLY A 57 -7.53 -17.45 12.30
N LEU A 58 -8.78 -17.76 11.94
CA LEU A 58 -9.16 -18.04 10.55
C LEU A 58 -8.92 -16.82 9.64
N TYR A 59 -9.33 -15.63 10.09
CA TYR A 59 -9.05 -14.38 9.37
C TYR A 59 -7.55 -14.17 9.16
N SER A 60 -6.74 -14.28 10.21
CA SER A 60 -5.29 -14.07 10.12
C SER A 60 -4.61 -15.08 9.20
N LEU A 61 -4.99 -16.36 9.27
CA LEU A 61 -4.45 -17.41 8.42
C LEU A 61 -4.86 -17.23 6.95
N SER A 62 -6.08 -16.75 6.68
CA SER A 62 -6.51 -16.49 5.30
C SER A 62 -5.64 -15.44 4.60
N LEU A 63 -5.07 -14.50 5.35
CA LEU A 63 -4.20 -13.43 4.83
C LEU A 63 -2.74 -13.87 4.65
N SER A 64 -2.31 -15.03 5.15
CA SER A 64 -0.90 -15.44 5.06
C SER A 64 -0.45 -15.63 3.61
N LEU A 65 -1.31 -16.26 2.79
CA LEU A 65 -1.02 -16.43 1.35
C LEU A 65 -0.96 -15.09 0.64
N VAL A 66 -1.82 -14.14 1.00
CA VAL A 66 -1.80 -12.77 0.47
C VAL A 66 -0.43 -12.14 0.72
N SER A 67 0.09 -12.21 1.95
CA SER A 67 1.40 -11.64 2.29
C SER A 67 2.55 -12.24 1.45
N LEU A 68 2.53 -13.56 1.23
CA LEU A 68 3.53 -14.24 0.40
C LEU A 68 3.46 -13.79 -1.06
N LEU A 69 2.25 -13.73 -1.63
CA LEU A 69 2.07 -13.35 -3.03
C LEU A 69 2.32 -11.85 -3.28
N VAL A 70 2.00 -10.99 -2.31
CA VAL A 70 2.32 -9.55 -2.35
C VAL A 70 3.83 -9.32 -2.31
N LEU A 71 4.57 -10.13 -1.55
CA LEU A 71 6.03 -10.07 -1.55
C LEU A 71 6.57 -10.31 -2.96
N LEU A 72 6.05 -11.34 -3.65
CA LEU A 72 6.41 -11.67 -5.04
C LEU A 72 5.99 -10.58 -6.03
N SER A 73 4.77 -10.04 -5.91
CA SER A 73 4.26 -9.01 -6.83
C SER A 73 5.06 -7.70 -6.76
N ASN A 74 5.67 -7.41 -5.61
CA ASN A 74 6.35 -6.16 -5.33
C ASN A 74 7.88 -6.28 -5.34
N MET A 75 8.46 -7.42 -5.74
CA MET A 75 9.91 -7.62 -5.67
C MET A 75 10.68 -6.55 -6.45
N GLY A 76 11.37 -5.65 -5.74
CA GLY A 76 12.27 -4.63 -6.29
C GLY A 76 11.61 -3.42 -6.95
N ILE A 77 10.36 -3.53 -7.43
CA ILE A 77 9.70 -2.45 -8.19
C ILE A 77 9.43 -1.18 -7.37
N PRO A 78 8.94 -1.24 -6.11
CA PRO A 78 8.77 -0.05 -5.27
C PRO A 78 10.07 0.75 -5.12
N SER A 79 11.17 0.09 -4.74
CA SER A 79 12.48 0.74 -4.59
C SER A 79 13.02 1.28 -5.91
N PHE A 80 12.83 0.53 -7.01
CA PHE A 80 13.15 1.00 -8.37
C PHE A 80 12.39 2.29 -8.69
N LEU A 81 11.09 2.36 -8.38
CA LEU A 81 10.27 3.54 -8.63
C LEU A 81 10.72 4.74 -7.79
N VAL A 82 10.92 4.58 -6.49
CA VAL A 82 11.39 5.68 -5.61
C VAL A 82 12.68 6.29 -6.17
N ARG A 83 13.67 5.44 -6.51
CA ARG A 83 14.96 5.90 -7.05
C ARG A 83 14.81 6.57 -8.42
N ASN A 84 14.13 5.93 -9.37
CA ASN A 84 14.07 6.45 -10.74
C ASN A 84 13.18 7.70 -10.83
N MET A 85 12.13 7.81 -10.02
CA MET A 85 11.32 9.03 -9.98
C MET A 85 12.08 10.21 -9.39
N ALA A 86 13.00 9.96 -8.45
CA ALA A 86 13.89 11.00 -7.94
C ALA A 86 14.94 11.43 -8.97
N LEU A 87 15.55 10.47 -9.69
CA LEU A 87 16.56 10.75 -10.72
C LEU A 87 15.99 11.45 -11.95
N LEU A 88 14.77 11.10 -12.35
CA LEU A 88 14.08 11.64 -13.53
C LEU A 88 13.11 12.77 -13.15
N ARG A 89 13.29 13.43 -12.01
CA ARG A 89 12.37 14.48 -11.54
C ARG A 89 12.34 15.63 -12.54
N GLY A 90 11.18 15.86 -13.15
CA GLY A 90 10.99 16.88 -14.19
C GLY A 90 11.27 16.41 -15.63
N ASP A 91 11.72 15.17 -15.83
CA ASP A 91 11.91 14.54 -17.14
C ASP A 91 10.63 13.79 -17.55
N GLU A 92 10.23 13.89 -18.83
CA GLU A 92 9.09 13.16 -19.37
C GLU A 92 9.24 11.64 -19.29
N ARG A 93 10.49 11.14 -19.33
CA ARG A 93 10.83 9.72 -19.18
C ARG A 93 10.34 9.14 -17.86
N ALA A 94 10.20 9.96 -16.81
CA ALA A 94 9.66 9.51 -15.53
C ALA A 94 8.25 8.91 -15.68
N LYS A 95 7.41 9.50 -16.55
CA LYS A 95 6.04 9.01 -16.79
C LYS A 95 6.04 7.67 -17.52
N GLU A 96 6.93 7.49 -18.49
CA GLU A 96 7.07 6.24 -19.23
C GLU A 96 7.53 5.11 -18.31
N VAL A 97 8.56 5.37 -17.50
CA VAL A 97 9.09 4.43 -16.50
C VAL A 97 8.01 4.06 -15.48
N ALA A 98 7.30 5.05 -14.93
CA ALA A 98 6.21 4.82 -13.98
C ALA A 98 5.07 4.00 -14.61
N SER A 99 4.64 4.35 -15.81
CA SER A 99 3.54 3.66 -16.50
C SER A 99 3.91 2.23 -16.88
N PHE A 100 5.15 1.97 -17.28
CA PHE A 100 5.65 0.63 -17.54
C PHE A 100 5.67 -0.21 -16.25
N ALA A 101 6.27 0.31 -15.17
CA ALA A 101 6.32 -0.38 -13.89
C ALA A 101 4.92 -0.68 -13.33
N ILE A 102 3.99 0.28 -13.41
CA ILE A 102 2.58 0.08 -13.02
C ILE A 102 1.96 -1.07 -13.82
N ARG A 103 2.08 -1.07 -15.15
CA ARG A 103 1.50 -2.13 -15.99
C ARG A 103 2.07 -3.49 -15.66
N VAL A 104 3.39 -3.63 -15.60
CA VAL A 104 4.05 -4.92 -15.34
C VAL A 104 3.68 -5.45 -13.95
N SER A 105 3.77 -4.62 -12.91
CA SER A 105 3.45 -5.04 -11.55
C SER A 105 1.96 -5.34 -11.37
N LEU A 106 1.06 -4.58 -11.98
CA LEU A 106 -0.37 -4.89 -11.91
C LEU A 106 -0.71 -6.18 -12.64
N LEU A 107 -0.16 -6.41 -13.84
CA LEU A 107 -0.36 -7.67 -14.56
C LEU A 107 0.16 -8.86 -13.75
N LEU A 108 1.36 -8.75 -13.16
CA LEU A 108 1.92 -9.77 -12.28
C LEU A 108 1.04 -10.00 -11.04
N SER A 109 0.57 -8.93 -10.40
CA SER A 109 -0.29 -9.03 -9.20
C SER A 109 -1.64 -9.68 -9.49
N ILE A 110 -2.23 -9.42 -10.66
CA ILE A 110 -3.47 -10.07 -11.12
C ILE A 110 -3.21 -11.55 -11.39
N LEU A 111 -2.11 -11.86 -12.09
CA LEU A 111 -1.72 -13.26 -12.34
C LEU A 111 -1.51 -14.01 -11.02
N LEU A 112 -0.80 -13.41 -10.06
CA LEU A 112 -0.57 -14.01 -8.74
C LEU A 112 -1.88 -14.15 -7.95
N SER A 113 -2.82 -13.21 -8.07
CA SER A 113 -4.15 -13.35 -7.47
C SER A 113 -4.91 -14.54 -8.07
N LEU A 114 -4.88 -14.72 -9.39
CA LEU A 114 -5.51 -15.85 -10.07
C LEU A 114 -4.87 -17.19 -9.69
N VAL A 115 -3.53 -17.22 -9.62
CA VAL A 115 -2.80 -18.39 -9.10
C VAL A 115 -3.20 -18.66 -7.66
N GLY A 116 -3.25 -17.63 -6.82
CA GLY A 116 -3.71 -17.70 -5.43
C GLY A 116 -5.11 -18.31 -5.29
N MET A 117 -6.04 -17.95 -6.18
CA MET A 117 -7.38 -18.55 -6.22
C MET A 117 -7.35 -20.04 -6.58
N ALA A 118 -6.56 -20.41 -7.60
CA ALA A 118 -6.43 -21.78 -8.05
C ALA A 118 -5.80 -22.69 -6.98
N ILE A 119 -4.82 -22.17 -6.22
CA ILE A 119 -4.14 -22.92 -5.16
C ILE A 119 -4.78 -22.78 -3.78
N ALA A 120 -5.86 -22.01 -3.62
CA ALA A 120 -6.45 -21.71 -2.32
C ALA A 120 -6.87 -22.98 -1.56
N GLU A 121 -7.45 -23.95 -2.27
CA GLU A 121 -7.87 -25.24 -1.70
C GLU A 121 -6.68 -26.10 -1.27
N PRO A 122 -5.70 -26.45 -2.16
CA PRO A 122 -4.55 -27.24 -1.74
C PRO A 122 -3.68 -26.52 -0.69
N TYR A 123 -3.63 -25.19 -0.71
CA TYR A 123 -2.97 -24.41 0.35
C TYR A 123 -3.68 -24.59 1.69
N SER A 124 -5.01 -24.45 1.71
CA SER A 124 -5.82 -24.57 2.93
C SER A 124 -5.80 -25.99 3.49
N SER A 125 -5.88 -27.02 2.64
CA SER A 125 -5.93 -28.42 3.04
C SER A 125 -4.56 -28.97 3.48
N HIS A 126 -3.50 -28.70 2.72
CA HIS A 126 -2.19 -29.33 2.96
C HIS A 126 -1.24 -28.47 3.77
N VAL A 127 -1.21 -27.15 3.55
CA VAL A 127 -0.30 -26.25 4.26
C VAL A 127 -0.90 -25.80 5.58
N LEU A 128 -2.15 -25.31 5.56
CA LEU A 128 -2.83 -24.82 6.76
C LEU A 128 -3.52 -25.93 7.57
N ARG A 129 -3.67 -27.13 6.98
CA ARG A 129 -4.39 -28.28 7.58
C ARG A 129 -5.81 -27.91 8.04
N ARG A 130 -6.47 -27.00 7.31
CA ARG A 130 -7.81 -26.46 7.57
C ARG A 130 -8.54 -26.22 6.25
N PRO A 131 -9.22 -27.22 5.68
CA PRO A 131 -9.90 -27.10 4.38
C PRO A 131 -10.97 -26.00 4.36
N ASP A 132 -11.58 -25.72 5.51
CA ASP A 132 -12.60 -24.66 5.70
C ASP A 132 -12.10 -23.24 5.41
N LEU A 133 -10.78 -23.05 5.23
CA LEU A 133 -10.17 -21.77 4.88
C LEU A 133 -10.23 -21.42 3.39
N SER A 134 -10.57 -22.38 2.53
CA SER A 134 -10.42 -22.24 1.07
C SER A 134 -11.16 -21.01 0.52
N ASP A 135 -12.40 -20.79 0.94
CA ASP A 135 -13.20 -19.65 0.47
C ASP A 135 -12.70 -18.32 1.03
N TYR A 136 -12.24 -18.31 2.28
CA TYR A 136 -11.62 -17.12 2.89
C TYR A 136 -10.33 -16.74 2.16
N VAL A 137 -9.49 -17.73 1.83
CA VAL A 137 -8.25 -17.51 1.06
C VAL A 137 -8.57 -17.00 -0.34
N ARG A 138 -9.55 -17.59 -1.04
CA ARG A 138 -9.99 -17.13 -2.38
C ARG A 138 -10.43 -15.67 -2.37
N LEU A 139 -11.18 -15.26 -1.34
CA LEU A 139 -11.59 -13.87 -1.20
C LEU A 139 -10.41 -12.96 -0.82
N ALA A 140 -9.51 -13.42 0.05
CA ALA A 140 -8.37 -12.65 0.52
C ALA A 140 -7.38 -12.31 -0.62
N VAL A 141 -7.08 -13.28 -1.50
CA VAL A 141 -6.11 -13.08 -2.60
C VAL A 141 -6.55 -12.03 -3.61
N LEU A 142 -7.86 -11.74 -3.74
CA LEU A 142 -8.35 -10.63 -4.54
C LEU A 142 -7.81 -9.25 -4.12
N THR A 143 -7.29 -9.14 -2.90
CA THR A 143 -6.70 -7.90 -2.39
C THR A 143 -5.35 -7.58 -3.05
N ILE A 144 -4.64 -8.60 -3.57
CA ILE A 144 -3.25 -8.48 -4.03
C ILE A 144 -3.05 -7.33 -5.05
N PRO A 145 -3.85 -7.20 -6.13
CA PRO A 145 -3.66 -6.14 -7.10
C PRO A 145 -3.85 -4.73 -6.51
N PHE A 146 -4.76 -4.59 -5.54
CA PHE A 146 -5.04 -3.31 -4.89
C PHE A 146 -3.92 -2.92 -3.91
N ILE A 147 -3.35 -3.89 -3.19
CA ILE A 147 -2.15 -3.68 -2.37
C ILE A 147 -1.00 -3.20 -3.25
N THR A 148 -0.76 -3.89 -4.37
CA THR A 148 0.28 -3.52 -5.34
C THR A 148 0.06 -2.10 -5.88
N ALA A 149 -1.17 -1.77 -6.29
CA ALA A 149 -1.51 -0.42 -6.78
C ALA A 149 -1.18 0.68 -5.75
N CYS A 150 -1.55 0.46 -4.48
CA CYS A 150 -1.25 1.39 -3.38
C CYS A 150 0.28 1.56 -3.22
N ASN A 151 1.03 0.46 -3.17
CA ASN A 151 2.48 0.48 -2.95
C ASN A 151 3.23 1.20 -4.08
N LEU A 152 2.84 0.96 -5.33
CA LEU A 152 3.44 1.64 -6.49
C LEU A 152 3.13 3.14 -6.47
N SER A 153 1.87 3.50 -6.17
CA SER A 153 1.45 4.91 -6.06
C SER A 153 2.23 5.64 -4.96
N SER A 154 2.34 5.04 -3.77
CA SER A 154 3.14 5.56 -2.67
C SER A 154 4.61 5.72 -3.04
N SER A 155 5.17 4.77 -3.80
CA SER A 155 6.56 4.79 -4.26
C SER A 155 6.83 5.92 -5.28
N ILE A 156 5.89 6.12 -6.20
CA ILE A 156 5.97 7.23 -7.18
C ILE A 156 5.91 8.57 -6.46
N LEU A 157 4.90 8.77 -5.60
CA LEU A 157 4.73 10.00 -4.83
C LEU A 157 5.96 10.29 -3.96
N LEU A 158 6.50 9.26 -3.30
CA LEU A 158 7.71 9.40 -2.49
C LEU A 158 8.90 9.81 -3.35
N GLY A 159 9.11 9.17 -4.51
CA GLY A 159 10.24 9.46 -5.39
C GLY A 159 10.21 10.85 -6.02
N ILE A 160 9.02 11.45 -6.24
CA ILE A 160 8.90 12.83 -6.74
C ILE A 160 8.88 13.91 -5.63
N GLY A 161 9.13 13.51 -4.37
CA GLY A 161 9.17 14.42 -3.21
C GLY A 161 7.80 14.74 -2.58
N MET A 162 6.73 14.05 -2.99
CA MET A 162 5.37 14.23 -2.45
C MET A 162 5.09 13.27 -1.28
N ALA A 163 5.97 13.28 -0.28
CA ALA A 163 5.89 12.44 0.92
C ALA A 163 4.55 12.59 1.68
N GLU A 164 4.03 13.82 1.78
CA GLU A 164 2.72 14.12 2.37
C GLU A 164 1.59 13.32 1.70
N ARG A 165 1.51 13.36 0.37
CA ARG A 165 0.49 12.62 -0.39
C ARG A 165 0.70 11.11 -0.33
N SER A 166 1.95 10.66 -0.24
CA SER A 166 2.25 9.24 -0.07
C SER A 166 1.73 8.71 1.27
N SER A 167 1.84 9.52 2.34
CA SER A 167 1.41 9.16 3.70
C SER A 167 -0.12 9.07 3.88
N THR A 168 -0.91 9.70 3.00
CA THR A 168 -2.37 9.61 3.08
C THR A 168 -2.90 8.26 2.60
N ILE A 169 -2.22 7.59 1.68
CA ILE A 169 -2.65 6.28 1.12
C ILE A 169 -2.86 5.22 2.23
N PRO A 170 -1.85 4.91 3.08
CA PRO A 170 -2.05 3.95 4.18
C PRO A 170 -3.05 4.45 5.23
N LEU A 171 -3.21 5.75 5.40
CA LEU A 171 -4.21 6.32 6.31
C LEU A 171 -5.63 6.04 5.81
N PHE A 172 -5.93 6.36 4.55
CA PHE A 172 -7.21 6.04 3.91
C PHE A 172 -7.53 4.55 4.00
N GLN A 173 -6.56 3.70 3.65
CA GLN A 173 -6.70 2.25 3.74
C GLN A 173 -7.10 1.80 5.16
N SER A 174 -6.39 2.31 6.18
CA SER A 174 -6.63 1.90 7.57
C SER A 174 -8.00 2.32 8.10
N ILE A 175 -8.44 3.54 7.79
CA ILE A 175 -9.74 4.08 8.21
C ILE A 175 -10.87 3.25 7.59
N PHE A 176 -10.85 3.08 6.27
CA PHE A 176 -11.92 2.36 5.59
C PHE A 176 -11.93 0.88 5.93
N LYS A 177 -10.75 0.25 6.09
CA LYS A 177 -10.66 -1.12 6.59
C LYS A 177 -11.31 -1.25 7.97
N LEU A 178 -10.99 -0.36 8.92
CA LEU A 178 -11.58 -0.38 10.25
C LEU A 178 -13.08 -0.24 10.19
N LEU A 179 -13.58 0.82 9.54
CA LEU A 179 -15.01 1.13 9.49
C LEU A 179 -15.79 -0.02 8.85
N ILE A 180 -15.36 -0.50 7.69
CA ILE A 180 -16.08 -1.53 6.94
C ILE A 180 -15.98 -2.89 7.64
N SER A 181 -14.78 -3.32 8.06
CA SER A 181 -14.62 -4.65 8.67
C SER A 181 -15.37 -4.76 9.99
N VAL A 182 -15.26 -3.77 10.88
CA VAL A 182 -15.97 -3.77 12.17
C VAL A 182 -17.47 -3.75 11.94
N THR A 183 -17.96 -2.90 11.03
CA THR A 183 -19.41 -2.81 10.73
C THR A 183 -19.96 -4.13 10.19
N LEU A 184 -19.29 -4.76 9.23
CA LEU A 184 -19.74 -6.04 8.67
C LEU A 184 -19.67 -7.18 9.70
N VAL A 185 -18.66 -7.18 10.58
CA VAL A 185 -18.57 -8.16 11.66
C VAL A 185 -19.71 -8.00 12.66
N LEU A 186 -20.05 -6.76 13.03
CA LEU A 186 -21.17 -6.47 13.93
C LEU A 186 -22.53 -6.86 13.33
N PHE A 187 -22.69 -6.80 12.01
CA PHE A 187 -23.86 -7.34 11.30
C PHE A 187 -23.87 -8.86 11.18
N GLY A 188 -22.89 -9.57 11.76
CA GLY A 188 -22.89 -11.03 11.83
C GLY A 188 -22.23 -11.73 10.65
N LEU A 189 -21.57 -11.02 9.72
CA LEU A 189 -20.86 -11.65 8.59
C LEU A 189 -19.58 -12.40 9.02
N GLY A 190 -19.18 -12.30 10.29
CA GLY A 190 -18.05 -13.06 10.85
C GLY A 190 -16.74 -12.84 10.08
N VAL A 191 -16.04 -13.92 9.75
CA VAL A 191 -14.73 -13.88 9.07
C VAL A 191 -14.84 -13.23 7.68
N PHE A 192 -15.93 -13.49 6.94
CA PHE A 192 -16.16 -12.84 5.65
C PHE A 192 -16.25 -11.31 5.80
N GLY A 193 -16.94 -10.82 6.82
CA GLY A 193 -17.02 -9.38 7.09
C GLY A 193 -15.64 -8.74 7.31
N ALA A 194 -14.75 -9.43 8.03
CA ALA A 194 -13.39 -8.97 8.24
C ALA A 194 -12.55 -8.93 6.95
N ILE A 195 -12.66 -9.96 6.10
CA ILE A 195 -11.95 -10.03 4.81
C ILE A 195 -12.51 -9.00 3.82
N PHE A 196 -13.84 -8.83 3.75
CA PHE A 196 -14.44 -7.79 2.91
C PHE A 196 -13.98 -6.40 3.34
N GLY A 197 -13.92 -6.11 4.64
CA GLY A 197 -13.37 -4.82 5.07
C GLY A 197 -11.89 -4.65 4.71
N HIS A 198 -11.09 -5.72 4.76
CA HIS A 198 -9.71 -5.69 4.28
C HIS A 198 -9.65 -5.37 2.77
N LEU A 199 -10.41 -6.10 1.96
CA LEU A 199 -10.49 -5.94 0.51
C LEU A 199 -10.99 -4.55 0.12
N SER A 200 -12.14 -4.13 0.64
CA SER A 200 -12.74 -2.82 0.37
C SER A 200 -11.84 -1.66 0.82
N GLY A 201 -11.15 -1.80 1.96
CA GLY A 201 -10.19 -0.80 2.43
C GLY A 201 -9.06 -0.57 1.40
N TYR A 202 -8.53 -1.65 0.82
CA TYR A 202 -7.51 -1.53 -0.24
C TYR A 202 -8.09 -1.07 -1.57
N ILE A 203 -9.31 -1.46 -1.96
CA ILE A 203 -9.97 -0.96 -3.18
C ILE A 203 -10.11 0.56 -3.10
N ILE A 204 -10.66 1.08 -1.99
CA ILE A 204 -10.86 2.51 -1.79
C ILE A 204 -9.52 3.25 -1.79
N ALA A 205 -8.52 2.72 -1.09
CA ALA A 205 -7.19 3.31 -1.06
C ALA A 205 -6.51 3.30 -2.44
N ALA A 206 -6.67 2.24 -3.23
CA ALA A 206 -6.12 2.15 -4.58
C ALA A 206 -6.78 3.15 -5.54
N ILE A 207 -8.11 3.35 -5.42
CA ILE A 207 -8.82 4.38 -6.18
C ILE A 207 -8.29 5.76 -5.79
N ALA A 208 -8.20 6.06 -4.49
CA ALA A 208 -7.69 7.32 -4.00
C ALA A 208 -6.23 7.57 -4.44
N SER A 209 -5.37 6.55 -4.34
CA SER A 209 -3.96 6.65 -4.73
C SER A 209 -3.80 6.88 -6.23
N PHE A 210 -4.62 6.22 -7.06
CA PHE A 210 -4.65 6.44 -8.50
C PHE A 210 -5.01 7.90 -8.84
N LEU A 211 -6.00 8.48 -8.16
CA LEU A 211 -6.36 9.90 -8.34
C LEU A 211 -5.20 10.84 -7.99
N LEU A 212 -4.43 10.53 -6.93
CA LEU A 212 -3.27 11.34 -6.53
C LEU A 212 -2.13 11.33 -7.55
N ILE A 213 -1.91 10.21 -8.24
CA ILE A 213 -0.86 10.08 -9.26
C ILE A 213 -1.35 10.42 -10.68
N ARG A 214 -2.67 10.48 -10.90
CA ARG A 214 -3.24 10.76 -12.22
C ARG A 214 -2.73 12.07 -12.79
N ASP A 215 -2.72 13.14 -11.99
CA ASP A 215 -2.29 14.46 -12.44
C ASP A 215 -0.80 14.45 -12.86
N PHE A 216 0.02 13.62 -12.21
CA PHE A 216 1.42 13.42 -12.59
C PHE A 216 1.53 12.67 -13.93
N LEU A 217 0.70 11.65 -14.13
CA LEU A 217 0.67 10.86 -15.38
C LEU A 217 0.02 11.62 -16.55
N SER A 218 -0.91 12.56 -16.29
CA SER A 218 -1.71 13.24 -17.31
C SER A 218 -1.17 14.60 -17.74
N ARG A 219 -0.34 15.27 -16.93
CA ARG A 219 0.32 16.51 -17.36
C ARG A 219 1.25 16.20 -18.53
N ARG A 220 0.90 16.57 -19.76
CA ARG A 220 1.90 16.80 -20.82
C ARG A 220 2.73 18.01 -20.39
N ALA A 221 4.04 17.93 -20.52
CA ALA A 221 4.86 19.14 -20.44
C ALA A 221 4.51 20.04 -21.64
#